data_AF-A0A6B3FLA7-F1
#
_entry.id   AF-A0A6B3FLA7-F1
#
_cell.length_a   1.000
_cell.length_b   1.000
_cell.length_c   1.000
_cell.angle_alpha   90.00
_cell.angle_beta   90.00
_cell.angle_gamma   90.00
#
_symmetry.space_group_name_H-M   'P 1'
#
loop_
_entity.id
_entity.type
_entity.pdbx_description
1 polymer ?
#
loop_
_entity_poly.entity_id
_entity_poly.type
_entity_poly.pdbx_seq_one_letter_code
_entity_poly.pdbx_strand_id
1 'polypeptide(L)'
;VRLFGLNSWAILAPQVLMALATAAVLNSAVRRRFGPVAGLIAVGVFALTPVAALMFRFNNPDALLALLMTVTVWCVLRALERGRTTWLLWAGAAVGLAFLTKTLQAFLILPPLAVLYAVCAPVPVRKRIGQLALSALTMVVAGGWWVAIVELMPSSSRPYVGGSQNNSFLELTFGYNGLGRINGEETGSVGGGGGRGGGGGWGETGIGRMFNSEVGGQIAWLLPAALILLVAGLWLTRKAARTDAARAAFLAWGGALVMTAAVFSFMAGIFHQYYTVALAPYIAALVAMGVTVLWEERGAWWPRAVLAGTVLATALWAYVLLGRTPDYLPWLRWAVLVGGIAGALGLLVVGRVGGRGLVLAVVGLSCAASLAGPTAYTVSTLNSGHQGSIVTAGPSAGGFGMGGGPGGGGGRPGGPGGGDGGQRGGMQQPPGQGQGQGQ
;
A
#
# COMPACT_ATOMS: atom_id res chain seq x y z
N VAL A 1 -21.77 7.07 11.10
CA VAL A 1 -23.15 7.18 10.56
C VAL A 1 -24.22 7.03 11.65
N ARG A 2 -24.44 5.85 12.26
CA ARG A 2 -25.52 5.67 13.26
C ARG A 2 -25.50 6.68 14.42
N LEU A 3 -24.32 7.03 14.94
CA LEU A 3 -24.17 7.97 16.07
C LEU A 3 -24.22 9.45 15.68
N PHE A 4 -23.85 9.82 14.45
CA PHE A 4 -23.56 11.20 14.05
C PHE A 4 -24.32 11.66 12.80
N GLY A 5 -25.26 10.84 12.30
CA GLY A 5 -25.92 11.03 11.01
C GLY A 5 -25.04 10.67 9.81
N LEU A 6 -25.65 10.69 8.62
CA LEU A 6 -24.94 10.53 7.34
C LEU A 6 -24.40 11.88 6.88
N ASN A 7 -23.08 12.06 6.97
CA ASN A 7 -22.37 13.22 6.47
C ASN A 7 -20.90 12.83 6.19
N SER A 8 -20.18 13.67 5.45
CA SER A 8 -18.80 13.41 5.05
C SER A 8 -17.87 13.17 6.24
N TRP A 9 -18.03 13.93 7.33
CA TRP A 9 -17.21 13.74 8.53
C TRP A 9 -17.46 12.35 9.15
N ALA A 10 -18.71 11.92 9.29
CA ALA A 10 -19.07 10.63 9.87
C ALA A 10 -18.60 9.42 9.05
N ILE A 11 -18.25 9.61 7.77
CA ILE A 11 -17.66 8.60 6.88
C ILE A 11 -16.13 8.63 6.91
N LEU A 12 -15.53 9.83 6.90
CA LEU A 12 -14.08 10.01 6.76
C LEU A 12 -13.33 10.05 8.10
N ALA A 13 -13.99 10.42 9.21
CA ALA A 13 -13.34 10.45 10.53
C ALA A 13 -12.70 9.11 10.94
N PRO A 14 -13.34 7.94 10.72
CA PRO A 14 -12.69 6.64 10.94
C PRO A 14 -11.39 6.49 10.15
N GLN A 15 -11.35 6.97 8.90
CA GLN A 15 -10.16 6.90 8.04
C GLN A 15 -9.00 7.68 8.67
N VAL A 16 -9.25 8.90 9.13
CA VAL A 16 -8.25 9.73 9.81
C VAL A 16 -7.79 9.09 11.13
N LEU A 17 -8.70 8.54 11.92
CA LEU A 17 -8.34 7.83 13.17
C LEU A 17 -7.45 6.61 12.89
N MET A 18 -7.70 5.88 11.81
CA MET A 18 -6.85 4.77 11.38
C MET A 18 -5.46 5.25 10.94
N ALA A 19 -5.35 6.44 10.35
CA ALA A 19 -4.08 7.07 10.03
C ALA A 19 -3.26 7.36 11.30
N LEU A 20 -3.90 8.00 12.28
CA LEU A 20 -3.29 8.34 13.57
C LEU A 20 -2.87 7.08 14.34
N ALA A 21 -3.72 6.06 14.34
CA ALA A 21 -3.40 4.77 14.95
C ALA A 21 -2.21 4.09 14.25
N THR A 22 -2.17 4.11 12.92
CA THR A 22 -1.06 3.53 12.14
C THR A 22 0.25 4.24 12.47
N ALA A 23 0.24 5.58 12.48
CA ALA A 23 1.38 6.39 12.88
C ALA A 23 1.83 6.11 14.33
N ALA A 24 0.89 5.97 15.26
CA ALA A 24 1.19 5.67 16.66
C ALA A 24 1.83 4.28 16.84
N VAL A 25 1.30 3.25 16.16
CA VAL A 25 1.86 1.90 16.16
C VAL A 25 3.25 1.89 15.52
N LEU A 26 3.42 2.58 14.39
CA LEU A 26 4.69 2.70 13.69
C LEU A 26 5.76 3.39 14.56
N ASN A 27 5.42 4.53 15.16
CA ASN A 27 6.27 5.23 16.11
C ASN A 27 6.67 4.31 17.27
N SER A 28 5.68 3.63 17.87
CA SER A 28 5.90 2.71 18.99
C SER A 28 6.83 1.54 18.61
N ALA A 29 6.64 0.97 17.42
CA ALA A 29 7.45 -0.13 16.91
C ALA A 29 8.91 0.28 16.71
N VAL A 30 9.12 1.39 16.00
CA VAL A 30 10.46 1.85 15.61
C VAL A 30 11.20 2.44 16.80
N ARG A 31 10.57 3.34 17.57
CA ARG A 31 11.25 4.03 18.69
C ARG A 31 11.76 3.10 19.77
N ARG A 32 11.11 1.95 19.93
CA ARG A 32 11.41 0.99 20.99
C ARG A 32 12.80 0.37 20.87
N ARG A 33 13.30 0.18 19.64
CA ARG A 33 14.64 -0.39 19.40
C ARG A 33 15.64 0.65 18.90
N PHE A 34 15.18 1.67 18.18
CA PHE A 34 16.01 2.63 17.44
C PHE A 34 15.91 4.06 17.98
N GLY A 35 15.23 4.25 19.11
CA GLY A 35 15.16 5.53 19.82
C GLY A 35 14.11 6.52 19.28
N PRO A 36 13.82 7.60 20.03
CA PRO A 36 12.72 8.52 19.71
C PRO A 36 12.82 9.19 18.34
N VAL A 37 14.04 9.53 17.90
CA VAL A 37 14.28 10.17 16.60
C VAL A 37 13.85 9.27 15.44
N ALA A 38 14.18 7.97 15.49
CA ALA A 38 13.74 7.02 14.48
C ALA A 38 12.20 6.93 14.43
N GLY A 39 11.54 6.92 15.60
CA GLY A 39 10.08 6.93 15.67
C GLY A 39 9.44 8.15 14.98
N LEU A 40 10.00 9.34 15.20
CA LEU A 40 9.54 10.57 14.55
C LEU A 40 9.80 10.57 13.04
N ILE A 41 10.97 10.08 12.60
CA ILE A 41 11.27 9.93 11.17
C ILE A 41 10.26 8.99 10.50
N ALA A 42 9.92 7.88 11.15
CA ALA A 42 8.95 6.93 10.60
C ALA A 42 7.57 7.57 10.42
N VAL A 43 7.09 8.32 11.41
CA VAL A 43 5.82 9.05 11.31
C VAL A 43 5.88 10.13 10.23
N GLY A 44 6.97 10.89 10.14
CA GLY A 44 7.15 11.92 9.13
C GLY A 44 7.14 11.35 7.71
N VAL A 45 7.89 10.27 7.46
CA VAL A 45 7.91 9.59 6.16
C VAL A 45 6.52 9.05 5.79
N PHE A 46 5.84 8.41 6.73
CA PHE A 46 4.49 7.90 6.51
C PHE A 46 3.49 9.02 6.17
N ALA A 47 3.53 10.12 6.92
CA ALA A 47 2.65 11.27 6.73
C ALA A 47 2.88 12.00 5.40
N LEU A 48 4.12 12.00 4.90
CA LEU A 48 4.50 12.62 3.64
C LEU A 48 4.40 11.67 2.44
N THR A 49 3.84 10.47 2.62
CA THR A 49 3.63 9.53 1.52
C THR A 49 2.32 9.87 0.78
N PRO A 50 2.35 10.24 -0.52
CA PRO A 50 1.16 10.76 -1.21
C PRO A 50 -0.05 9.83 -1.17
N VAL A 51 0.15 8.54 -1.48
CA VAL A 51 -0.96 7.56 -1.48
C VAL A 51 -1.53 7.31 -0.09
N ALA A 52 -0.72 7.48 0.97
CA ALA A 52 -1.23 7.40 2.34
C ALA A 52 -2.13 8.60 2.65
N ALA A 53 -1.70 9.82 2.31
CA ALA A 53 -2.51 11.02 2.49
C ALA A 53 -3.86 10.94 1.76
N LEU A 54 -3.87 10.34 0.56
CA LEU A 54 -5.09 10.04 -0.19
C LEU A 54 -5.98 9.02 0.55
N MET A 55 -5.45 7.83 0.82
CA MET A 55 -6.25 6.69 1.29
C MET A 55 -6.83 6.90 2.69
N PHE A 56 -6.14 7.62 3.57
CA PHE A 56 -6.67 7.96 4.89
C PHE A 56 -7.70 9.11 4.89
N ARG A 57 -8.02 9.66 3.71
CA ARG A 57 -9.09 10.66 3.50
C ARG A 57 -10.12 10.17 2.48
N PHE A 58 -10.07 8.89 2.14
CA PHE A 58 -10.95 8.27 1.16
C PHE A 58 -11.66 7.08 1.80
N ASN A 59 -12.95 6.89 1.54
CA ASN A 59 -13.71 5.81 2.17
C ASN A 59 -13.38 4.46 1.53
N ASN A 60 -12.32 3.81 2.01
CA ASN A 60 -11.78 2.61 1.40
C ASN A 60 -11.21 1.64 2.48
N PRO A 61 -11.33 0.30 2.29
CA PRO A 61 -10.78 -0.69 3.22
C PRO A 61 -9.25 -0.64 3.38
N ASP A 62 -8.51 -0.07 2.42
CA ASP A 62 -7.04 -0.05 2.44
C ASP A 62 -6.44 0.68 3.65
N ALA A 63 -7.13 1.68 4.20
CA ALA A 63 -6.70 2.37 5.42
C ALA A 63 -6.73 1.46 6.65
N LEU A 64 -7.82 0.69 6.83
CA LEU A 64 -7.93 -0.28 7.92
C LEU A 64 -6.95 -1.43 7.72
N LEU A 65 -6.77 -1.88 6.48
CA LEU A 65 -5.79 -2.91 6.15
C LEU A 65 -4.37 -2.44 6.53
N ALA A 66 -3.96 -1.24 6.13
CA ALA A 66 -2.64 -0.69 6.46
C ALA A 66 -2.41 -0.65 7.98
N LEU A 67 -3.42 -0.22 8.75
CA LEU A 67 -3.37 -0.24 10.22
C LEU A 67 -3.16 -1.66 10.75
N LEU A 68 -4.03 -2.61 10.38
CA LEU A 68 -3.99 -3.97 10.91
C LEU A 68 -2.70 -4.69 10.54
N MET A 69 -2.18 -4.48 9.34
CA MET A 69 -0.91 -5.05 8.89
C MET A 69 0.28 -4.46 9.66
N THR A 70 0.24 -3.17 9.97
CA THR A 70 1.24 -2.51 10.83
C THR A 70 1.19 -3.05 12.26
N VAL A 71 -0.01 -3.24 12.81
CA VAL A 71 -0.24 -3.88 14.12
C VAL A 71 0.29 -5.31 14.13
N THR A 72 0.06 -6.09 13.07
CA THR A 72 0.59 -7.46 12.94
C THR A 72 2.11 -7.49 13.04
N VAL A 73 2.81 -6.66 12.27
CA VAL A 73 4.29 -6.58 12.32
C VAL A 73 4.75 -6.16 13.72
N TRP A 74 4.11 -5.14 14.31
CA TRP A 74 4.42 -4.71 15.67
C TRP A 74 4.24 -5.83 16.70
N CYS A 75 3.13 -6.56 16.67
CA CYS A 75 2.85 -7.69 17.55
C CYS A 75 3.87 -8.83 17.36
N VAL A 76 4.29 -9.14 16.14
CA VAL A 76 5.33 -10.15 15.89
C VAL A 76 6.67 -9.70 16.49
N LEU A 77 7.05 -8.44 16.35
CA LEU A 77 8.27 -7.91 16.98
C LEU A 77 8.18 -7.96 18.51
N ARG A 78 7.03 -7.62 19.09
CA ARG A 78 6.77 -7.75 20.54
C ARG A 78 6.85 -9.20 21.01
N ALA A 79 6.39 -10.14 20.20
CA ALA A 79 6.49 -11.57 20.49
C ALA A 79 7.95 -12.03 20.47
N LEU A 80 8.75 -11.56 19.52
CA LEU A 80 10.17 -11.93 19.35
C LEU A 80 11.07 -11.44 20.49
N GLU A 81 10.77 -10.31 21.13
CA GLU A 81 11.57 -9.77 22.24
C GLU A 81 11.76 -10.79 23.39
N ARG A 82 10.73 -11.57 23.70
CA ARG A 82 10.72 -12.48 24.87
C ARG A 82 10.06 -13.84 24.59
N GLY A 83 9.75 -14.15 23.34
CA GLY A 83 9.03 -15.37 22.96
C GLY A 83 7.61 -15.46 23.56
N ARG A 84 6.94 -14.32 23.76
CA ARG A 84 5.63 -14.25 24.44
C ARG A 84 4.49 -14.63 23.49
N THR A 85 3.76 -15.69 23.82
CA THR A 85 2.64 -16.21 23.01
C THR A 85 1.54 -15.18 22.82
N THR A 86 1.17 -14.42 23.86
CA THR A 86 0.06 -13.45 23.83
C THR A 86 0.18 -12.45 22.69
N TRP A 87 1.39 -11.94 22.42
CA TRP A 87 1.60 -11.01 21.30
C TRP A 87 1.41 -11.68 19.93
N LEU A 88 1.77 -12.96 19.81
CA LEU A 88 1.52 -13.71 18.59
C LEU A 88 0.03 -14.04 18.39
N LEU A 89 -0.74 -14.17 19.48
CA LEU A 89 -2.20 -14.29 19.40
C LEU A 89 -2.82 -12.98 18.93
N TRP A 90 -2.36 -11.83 19.44
CA TRP A 90 -2.77 -10.52 18.94
C TRP A 90 -2.38 -10.31 17.47
N ALA A 91 -1.23 -10.82 17.03
CA ALA A 91 -0.88 -10.83 15.60
C ALA A 91 -1.88 -11.67 14.79
N GLY A 92 -2.23 -12.88 15.26
CA GLY A 92 -3.23 -13.73 14.62
C GLY A 92 -4.60 -13.05 14.53
N ALA A 93 -5.07 -12.44 15.62
CA ALA A 93 -6.32 -11.70 15.66
C ALA A 93 -6.31 -10.51 14.68
N ALA A 94 -5.23 -9.73 14.64
CA ALA A 94 -5.07 -8.61 13.70
C ALA A 94 -5.12 -9.07 12.24
N VAL A 95 -4.48 -10.20 11.90
CA VAL A 95 -4.55 -10.77 10.55
C VAL A 95 -5.95 -11.29 10.23
N GLY A 96 -6.66 -11.92 11.18
CA GLY A 96 -8.04 -12.37 10.98
C GLY A 96 -8.99 -11.21 10.67
N LEU A 97 -8.85 -10.10 11.40
CA LEU A 97 -9.57 -8.86 11.12
C LEU A 97 -9.16 -8.23 9.78
N ALA A 98 -7.87 -8.31 9.42
CA ALA A 98 -7.37 -7.81 8.14
C ALA A 98 -7.93 -8.63 6.97
N PHE A 99 -8.10 -9.94 7.16
CA PHE A 99 -8.77 -10.81 6.20
C PHE A 99 -10.25 -10.43 6.02
N LEU A 100 -10.97 -10.09 7.09
CA LEU A 100 -12.33 -9.55 6.95
C LEU A 100 -12.37 -8.17 6.27
N THR A 101 -11.28 -7.41 6.37
CA THR A 101 -11.16 -6.09 5.75
C THR A 101 -10.88 -6.19 4.26
N LYS A 102 -9.94 -7.06 3.84
CA LYS A 102 -9.50 -7.15 2.44
C LYS A 102 -8.99 -8.53 2.02
N THR A 103 -9.61 -9.59 2.54
CA THR A 103 -9.42 -11.00 2.14
C THR A 103 -7.93 -11.41 2.06
N LEU A 104 -7.51 -12.09 0.99
CA LEU A 104 -6.18 -12.67 0.84
C LEU A 104 -5.06 -11.63 0.69
N GLN A 105 -5.35 -10.35 0.42
CA GLN A 105 -4.33 -9.29 0.46
C GLN A 105 -3.69 -9.17 1.85
N ALA A 106 -4.42 -9.47 2.92
CA ALA A 106 -3.88 -9.49 4.28
C ALA A 106 -2.82 -10.59 4.49
N PHE A 107 -2.83 -11.64 3.68
CA PHE A 107 -1.95 -12.79 3.87
C PHE A 107 -0.56 -12.60 3.25
N LEU A 108 -0.34 -11.53 2.48
CA LEU A 108 0.94 -11.26 1.82
C LEU A 108 2.11 -11.14 2.80
N ILE A 109 1.88 -10.69 4.04
CA ILE A 109 2.96 -10.59 5.04
C ILE A 109 3.16 -11.86 5.86
N LEU A 110 2.27 -12.85 5.76
CA LEU A 110 2.34 -14.05 6.59
C LEU A 110 3.60 -14.87 6.31
N PRO A 111 4.00 -15.18 5.05
CA PRO A 111 5.19 -16.00 4.81
C PRO A 111 6.47 -15.42 5.45
N PRO A 112 6.85 -14.15 5.22
CA PRO A 112 8.08 -13.62 5.82
C PRO A 112 8.00 -13.56 7.36
N LEU A 113 6.85 -13.22 7.94
CA LEU A 113 6.70 -13.12 9.40
C LEU A 113 6.69 -14.49 10.09
N ALA A 114 6.04 -15.49 9.49
CA ALA A 114 6.01 -16.85 10.02
C ALA A 114 7.40 -17.48 10.02
N VAL A 115 8.14 -17.35 8.90
CA VAL A 115 9.53 -17.81 8.80
C VAL A 115 10.42 -17.09 9.80
N LEU A 116 10.29 -15.76 9.92
CA LEU A 116 11.02 -14.98 10.91
C LEU A 116 10.80 -15.52 12.33
N TYR A 117 9.54 -15.75 12.73
CA TYR A 117 9.23 -16.26 14.07
C TYR A 117 9.76 -17.69 14.27
N ALA A 118 9.56 -18.59 13.31
CA ALA A 118 10.03 -19.96 13.38
C ALA A 118 11.54 -20.06 13.59
N VAL A 119 12.31 -19.18 12.96
CA VAL A 119 13.78 -19.18 13.01
C VAL A 119 14.32 -18.38 14.21
N CYS A 120 13.76 -17.19 14.45
CA CYS A 120 14.38 -16.18 15.31
C CYS A 120 13.78 -16.12 16.72
N ALA A 121 12.64 -16.74 17.00
CA ALA A 121 12.06 -16.68 18.33
C ALA A 121 13.00 -17.28 19.41
N PRO A 122 13.12 -16.62 20.58
CA PRO A 122 14.04 -17.04 21.65
C PRO A 122 13.43 -18.13 22.55
N VAL A 123 12.82 -19.16 21.94
CA VAL A 123 12.20 -20.30 22.65
C VAL A 123 12.53 -21.63 21.95
N PRO A 124 12.34 -22.79 22.59
CA PRO A 124 12.54 -24.09 21.94
C PRO A 124 11.67 -24.29 20.69
N VAL A 125 12.15 -25.04 19.70
CA VAL A 125 11.48 -25.23 18.39
C VAL A 125 10.04 -25.73 18.55
N ARG A 126 9.80 -26.72 19.42
CA ARG A 126 8.45 -27.22 19.72
C ARG A 126 7.49 -26.11 20.15
N LYS A 127 7.96 -25.18 20.98
CA LYS A 127 7.16 -24.03 21.44
C LYS A 127 6.87 -23.06 20.30
N ARG A 128 7.82 -22.84 19.38
CA ARG A 128 7.61 -21.97 18.20
C ARG A 128 6.50 -22.52 17.31
N ILE A 129 6.52 -23.83 17.04
CA ILE A 129 5.50 -24.50 16.24
C ILE A 129 4.13 -24.37 16.92
N GLY A 130 4.03 -24.66 18.22
CA GLY A 130 2.78 -24.51 18.97
C GLY A 130 2.28 -23.06 19.02
N GLN A 131 3.17 -22.08 19.13
CA GLN A 131 2.81 -20.66 19.11
C GLN A 131 2.29 -20.23 17.73
N LEU A 132 2.94 -20.65 16.65
CA LEU A 132 2.48 -20.40 15.28
C LEU A 132 1.13 -21.07 15.01
N ALA A 133 0.94 -22.31 15.45
CA ALA A 133 -0.33 -23.02 15.34
C ALA A 133 -1.46 -22.29 16.10
N LEU A 134 -1.19 -21.85 17.34
CA LEU A 134 -2.17 -21.12 18.14
C LEU A 134 -2.49 -19.73 17.55
N SER A 135 -1.50 -19.06 16.98
CA SER A 135 -1.69 -17.80 16.25
C SER A 135 -2.53 -18.00 14.99
N ALA A 136 -2.27 -19.06 14.22
CA ALA A 136 -3.08 -19.43 13.05
C ALA A 136 -4.53 -19.76 13.47
N LEU A 137 -4.73 -20.49 14.56
CA LEU A 137 -6.07 -20.74 15.12
C LEU A 137 -6.76 -19.43 15.51
N THR A 138 -6.04 -18.50 16.16
CA THR A 138 -6.59 -17.19 16.54
C THR A 138 -6.99 -16.37 15.31
N MET A 139 -6.19 -16.43 14.25
CA MET A 139 -6.52 -15.81 12.95
C MET A 139 -7.79 -16.41 12.35
N VAL A 140 -7.92 -17.74 12.33
CA VAL A 140 -9.12 -18.43 11.84
C VAL A 140 -10.35 -18.08 12.65
N VAL A 141 -10.26 -17.99 13.98
CA VAL A 141 -11.40 -17.61 14.83
C VAL A 141 -11.78 -16.14 14.59
N ALA A 142 -10.81 -15.24 14.58
CA ALA A 142 -11.04 -13.79 14.42
C ALA A 142 -11.57 -13.42 13.02
N GLY A 143 -11.11 -14.10 11.97
CA GLY A 143 -11.58 -13.87 10.60
C GLY A 143 -12.74 -14.77 10.18
N GLY A 144 -12.88 -15.95 10.76
CA GLY A 144 -13.80 -16.99 10.29
C GLY A 144 -15.20 -16.92 10.85
N TRP A 145 -15.45 -16.21 11.96
CA TRP A 145 -16.79 -16.16 12.56
C TRP A 145 -17.83 -15.55 11.61
N TRP A 146 -17.50 -14.46 10.92
CA TRP A 146 -18.41 -13.80 9.97
C TRP A 146 -18.56 -14.66 8.70
N VAL A 147 -17.47 -15.27 8.24
CA VAL A 147 -17.48 -16.23 7.13
C VAL A 147 -18.42 -17.39 7.44
N ALA A 148 -18.34 -17.95 8.65
CA ALA A 148 -19.22 -19.02 9.10
C ALA A 148 -20.68 -18.59 9.10
N ILE A 149 -21.01 -17.39 9.58
CA ILE A 149 -22.38 -16.86 9.53
C ILE A 149 -22.88 -16.78 8.08
N VAL A 150 -22.07 -16.24 7.16
CA VAL A 150 -22.45 -16.09 5.75
C VAL A 150 -22.62 -17.45 5.07
N GLU A 151 -21.70 -18.38 5.26
CA GLU A 151 -21.72 -19.68 4.57
C GLU A 151 -22.76 -20.65 5.18
N LEU A 152 -23.07 -20.55 6.48
CA LEU A 152 -24.08 -21.40 7.13
C LEU A 152 -25.50 -20.86 6.98
N MET A 153 -25.68 -19.57 6.69
CA MET A 153 -27.00 -18.99 6.50
C MET A 153 -27.53 -19.26 5.08
N PRO A 154 -28.78 -19.74 4.93
CA PRO A 154 -29.39 -19.96 3.62
C PRO A 154 -29.27 -18.72 2.73
N SER A 155 -28.92 -18.92 1.45
CA SER A 155 -28.71 -17.84 0.50
C SER A 155 -29.94 -16.94 0.31
N SER A 156 -31.14 -17.49 0.48
CA SER A 156 -32.42 -16.75 0.46
C SER A 156 -32.61 -15.81 1.66
N SER A 157 -31.86 -16.01 2.73
CA SER A 157 -32.04 -15.33 4.02
C SER A 157 -30.92 -14.33 4.34
N ARG A 158 -30.02 -14.08 3.38
CA ARG A 158 -28.90 -13.15 3.53
C ARG A 158 -28.74 -12.24 2.31
N PRO A 159 -28.16 -11.04 2.46
CA PRO A 159 -27.80 -10.21 1.33
C PRO A 159 -26.86 -10.93 0.36
N TYR A 160 -26.97 -10.62 -0.92
CA TYR A 160 -26.11 -11.18 -1.95
C TYR A 160 -24.63 -10.78 -1.72
N VAL A 161 -23.72 -11.75 -1.85
CA VAL A 161 -22.28 -11.53 -1.69
C VAL A 161 -21.68 -10.90 -2.95
N GLY A 162 -21.89 -9.58 -3.10
CA GLY A 162 -21.15 -8.70 -4.00
C GLY A 162 -20.73 -9.29 -5.35
N GLY A 163 -19.44 -9.18 -5.71
CA GLY A 163 -18.89 -9.65 -6.98
C GLY A 163 -18.67 -11.17 -7.11
N SER A 164 -19.33 -11.99 -6.27
CA SER A 164 -19.35 -13.44 -6.47
C SER A 164 -20.24 -13.82 -7.66
N GLN A 165 -20.05 -15.02 -8.22
CA GLN A 165 -20.93 -15.56 -9.26
C GLN A 165 -22.09 -16.34 -8.66
N ASN A 166 -21.83 -17.10 -7.58
CA ASN A 166 -22.83 -18.00 -7.00
C ASN A 166 -23.24 -17.63 -5.57
N ASN A 167 -23.23 -16.34 -5.22
CA ASN A 167 -23.58 -15.84 -3.87
C ASN A 167 -22.72 -16.47 -2.74
N SER A 168 -21.45 -16.78 -3.04
CA SER A 168 -20.51 -17.43 -2.13
C SER A 168 -19.33 -16.51 -1.80
N PHE A 169 -19.04 -16.36 -0.51
CA PHE A 169 -17.91 -15.56 -0.05
C PHE A 169 -16.58 -16.30 -0.24
N LEU A 170 -16.57 -17.62 -0.05
CA LEU A 170 -15.38 -18.43 -0.30
C LEU A 170 -15.00 -18.44 -1.79
N GLU A 171 -15.96 -18.59 -2.69
CA GLU A 171 -15.73 -18.48 -4.14
C GLU A 171 -15.10 -17.12 -4.47
N LEU A 172 -15.71 -16.03 -3.98
CA LEU A 172 -15.20 -14.68 -4.19
C LEU A 172 -13.78 -14.50 -3.63
N THR A 173 -13.51 -15.04 -2.44
CA THR A 173 -12.22 -14.94 -1.74
C THR A 173 -11.10 -15.66 -2.47
N PHE A 174 -11.32 -16.90 -2.89
CA PHE A 174 -10.29 -17.70 -3.54
C PHE A 174 -10.19 -17.44 -5.05
N GLY A 175 -11.30 -17.10 -5.69
CA GLY A 175 -11.37 -16.71 -7.10
C GLY A 175 -10.98 -15.25 -7.31
N TYR A 176 -11.96 -14.41 -7.63
CA TYR A 176 -11.75 -13.03 -8.08
C TYR A 176 -10.92 -12.15 -7.13
N ASN A 177 -11.09 -12.23 -5.80
CA ASN A 177 -10.28 -11.45 -4.84
C ASN A 177 -8.93 -12.10 -4.49
N GLY A 178 -8.68 -13.32 -4.98
CA GLY A 178 -7.57 -14.16 -4.59
C GLY A 178 -6.67 -14.53 -5.75
N LEU A 179 -6.78 -15.78 -6.20
CA LEU A 179 -5.94 -16.34 -7.26
C LEU A 179 -6.14 -15.61 -8.59
N GLY A 180 -7.36 -15.15 -8.87
CA GLY A 180 -7.68 -14.34 -10.05
C GLY A 180 -6.83 -13.07 -10.15
N ARG A 181 -6.50 -12.45 -9.02
CA ARG A 181 -5.59 -11.28 -8.99
C ARG A 181 -4.19 -11.63 -9.45
N ILE A 182 -3.71 -12.83 -9.13
CA ILE A 182 -2.35 -13.26 -9.42
C ILE A 182 -2.23 -13.67 -10.89
N ASN A 183 -3.14 -14.49 -11.40
CA ASN A 183 -3.07 -15.06 -12.75
C ASN A 183 -3.82 -14.25 -13.82
N GLY A 184 -4.67 -13.29 -13.43
CA GLY A 184 -5.48 -12.47 -14.34
C GLY A 184 -6.81 -13.10 -14.77
N GLU A 185 -7.14 -14.29 -14.26
CA GLU A 185 -8.40 -14.98 -14.54
C GLU A 185 -9.50 -14.50 -13.59
N GLU A 186 -10.07 -13.34 -13.90
CA GLU A 186 -11.00 -12.63 -13.01
C GLU A 186 -12.45 -12.70 -13.50
N THR A 187 -12.98 -13.93 -13.61
CA THR A 187 -14.39 -14.16 -13.97
C THR A 187 -15.31 -13.37 -13.04
N GLY A 188 -16.24 -12.58 -13.61
CA GLY A 188 -17.17 -11.75 -12.84
C GLY A 188 -16.64 -10.37 -12.43
N SER A 189 -15.41 -10.03 -12.83
CA SER A 189 -14.81 -8.72 -12.55
C SER A 189 -15.53 -7.59 -13.28
N VAL A 190 -15.97 -6.58 -12.51
CA VAL A 190 -16.63 -5.36 -13.00
C VAL A 190 -15.66 -4.36 -13.66
N GLY A 191 -14.38 -4.71 -13.81
CA GLY A 191 -13.34 -3.82 -14.31
C GLY A 191 -12.83 -4.12 -15.73
N GLY A 192 -13.39 -5.11 -16.44
CA GLY A 192 -12.90 -5.50 -17.76
C GLY A 192 -11.54 -6.22 -17.68
N GLY A 193 -11.59 -7.55 -17.56
CA GLY A 193 -10.42 -8.41 -17.75
C GLY A 193 -10.66 -9.28 -18.99
N GLY A 194 -9.83 -9.14 -20.03
CA GLY A 194 -10.01 -9.93 -21.24
C GLY A 194 -9.12 -9.56 -22.43
N GLY A 195 -7.82 -9.38 -22.22
CA GLY A 195 -6.83 -9.37 -23.31
C GLY A 195 -5.81 -10.48 -23.07
N ARG A 196 -5.67 -11.42 -24.00
CA ARG A 196 -4.59 -12.44 -23.97
C ARG A 196 -3.25 -11.72 -24.26
N GLY A 197 -2.56 -11.31 -23.21
CA GLY A 197 -1.25 -10.64 -23.27
C GLY A 197 -0.99 -9.93 -21.95
N GLY A 198 0.14 -10.24 -21.30
CA GLY A 198 0.44 -9.79 -19.93
C GLY A 198 0.21 -8.29 -19.71
N GLY A 199 -0.56 -7.95 -18.67
CA GLY A 199 -0.89 -6.57 -18.30
C GLY A 199 -2.28 -6.10 -18.72
N GLY A 200 -3.24 -7.02 -18.91
CA GLY A 200 -4.59 -6.67 -19.35
C GLY A 200 -5.15 -5.48 -18.58
N GLY A 201 -5.60 -4.42 -19.26
CA GLY A 201 -6.27 -3.22 -18.71
C GLY A 201 -5.55 -2.39 -17.62
N TRP A 202 -4.67 -2.98 -16.82
CA TRP A 202 -4.26 -2.56 -15.46
C TRP A 202 -2.78 -2.22 -15.33
N GLY A 203 -2.13 -1.95 -16.46
CA GLY A 203 -0.74 -1.58 -16.54
C GLY A 203 0.22 -2.77 -16.59
N GLU A 204 1.43 -2.51 -17.08
CA GLU A 204 2.46 -3.52 -17.31
C GLU A 204 2.88 -4.24 -16.00
N THR A 205 2.88 -5.57 -16.01
CA THR A 205 3.44 -6.38 -14.91
C THR A 205 4.96 -6.41 -14.99
N GLY A 206 5.62 -6.58 -13.85
CA GLY A 206 7.05 -6.82 -13.77
C GLY A 206 7.74 -6.02 -12.68
N ILE A 207 9.05 -6.28 -12.51
CA ILE A 207 9.88 -5.67 -11.47
C ILE A 207 9.87 -4.13 -11.50
N GLY A 208 9.63 -3.55 -12.68
CA GLY A 208 9.53 -2.10 -12.88
C GLY A 208 8.19 -1.48 -12.51
N ARG A 209 7.12 -2.27 -12.25
CA ARG A 209 5.76 -1.74 -12.06
C ARG A 209 5.68 -0.70 -10.96
N MET A 210 6.30 -0.94 -9.79
CA MET A 210 6.29 0.04 -8.70
C MET A 210 6.97 1.36 -9.06
N PHE A 211 7.82 1.37 -10.08
CA PHE A 211 8.60 2.51 -10.52
C PHE A 211 8.05 3.16 -11.79
N ASN A 212 7.09 2.55 -12.48
CA ASN A 212 6.56 3.04 -13.75
C ASN A 212 5.78 4.37 -13.59
N SER A 213 5.35 4.96 -14.71
CA SER A 213 4.64 6.25 -14.75
C SER A 213 3.35 6.27 -13.93
N GLU A 214 2.64 5.15 -13.83
CA GLU A 214 1.35 5.02 -13.16
C GLU A 214 1.48 4.92 -11.63
N VAL A 215 2.45 4.14 -11.15
CA VAL A 215 2.56 3.79 -9.72
C VAL A 215 3.65 4.59 -9.01
N GLY A 216 4.70 4.99 -9.73
CA GLY A 216 5.89 5.59 -9.11
C GLY A 216 5.59 6.83 -8.26
N GLY A 217 4.71 7.72 -8.76
CA GLY A 217 4.31 8.93 -8.05
C GLY A 217 3.47 8.69 -6.79
N GLN A 218 2.90 7.49 -6.62
CA GLN A 218 2.07 7.13 -5.48
C GLN A 218 2.90 6.75 -4.25
N ILE A 219 3.89 5.87 -4.44
CA ILE A 219 4.57 5.17 -3.34
C ILE A 219 6.10 5.14 -3.46
N ALA A 220 6.66 5.28 -4.66
CA ALA A 220 8.05 4.91 -4.91
C ALA A 220 9.09 5.97 -4.53
N TRP A 221 8.66 7.14 -4.04
CA TRP A 221 9.54 8.26 -3.67
C TRP A 221 10.73 7.84 -2.80
N LEU A 222 10.46 7.03 -1.76
CA LEU A 222 11.47 6.53 -0.83
C LEU A 222 11.64 5.00 -0.89
N LEU A 223 11.03 4.34 -1.88
CA LEU A 223 11.18 2.89 -2.06
C LEU A 223 12.62 2.49 -2.37
N PRO A 224 13.37 3.15 -3.28
CA PRO A 224 14.79 2.86 -3.48
C PRO A 224 15.60 3.01 -2.18
N ALA A 225 15.34 4.07 -1.42
CA ALA A 225 16.00 4.31 -0.14
C ALA A 225 15.72 3.20 0.86
N ALA A 226 14.46 2.79 1.02
CA ALA A 226 14.07 1.71 1.92
C ALA A 226 14.78 0.39 1.57
N LEU A 227 14.95 0.07 0.29
CA LEU A 227 15.65 -1.14 -0.15
C LEU A 227 17.17 -1.07 0.12
N ILE A 228 17.82 0.06 -0.18
CA ILE A 228 19.24 0.28 0.14
C ILE A 228 19.47 0.16 1.64
N LEU A 229 18.62 0.80 2.44
CA LEU A 229 18.70 0.84 3.89
C LEU A 229 18.38 -0.52 4.53
N LEU A 230 17.48 -1.31 3.93
CA LEU A 230 17.24 -2.69 4.31
C LEU A 230 18.51 -3.54 4.15
N VAL A 231 19.15 -3.48 2.97
CA VAL A 231 20.38 -4.24 2.70
C VAL A 231 21.50 -3.80 3.64
N ALA A 232 21.68 -2.49 3.83
CA ALA A 232 22.70 -1.95 4.72
C ALA A 232 22.46 -2.31 6.19
N GLY A 233 21.21 -2.25 6.66
CA GLY A 233 20.83 -2.64 8.02
C GLY A 233 21.04 -4.13 8.28
N LEU A 234 20.69 -4.99 7.31
CA LEU A 234 20.97 -6.43 7.39
C LEU A 234 22.46 -6.73 7.33
N TRP A 235 23.23 -5.99 6.54
CA TRP A 235 24.69 -6.10 6.48
C TRP A 235 25.34 -5.71 7.81
N LEU A 236 24.93 -4.60 8.41
CA LEU A 236 25.45 -4.16 9.71
C LEU A 236 25.15 -5.19 10.80
N THR A 237 23.94 -5.76 10.76
CA THR A 237 23.50 -6.75 11.75
C THR A 237 23.85 -8.20 11.37
N ARG A 238 24.65 -8.44 10.31
CA ARG A 238 24.90 -9.80 9.76
C ARG A 238 25.58 -10.76 10.73
N LYS A 239 26.38 -10.23 11.66
CA LYS A 239 27.08 -11.01 12.70
C LYS A 239 26.27 -11.12 14.00
N ALA A 240 25.12 -10.45 14.08
CA ALA A 240 24.28 -10.50 15.25
C ALA A 240 23.64 -11.89 15.41
N ALA A 241 23.36 -12.28 16.65
CA ALA A 241 22.68 -13.54 16.92
C ALA A 241 21.31 -13.58 16.22
N ARG A 242 20.81 -14.78 15.92
CA ARG A 242 19.49 -14.96 15.28
C ARG A 242 18.33 -14.31 16.06
N THR A 243 18.49 -14.10 17.36
CA THR A 243 17.51 -13.48 18.27
C THR A 243 17.69 -11.97 18.41
N ASP A 244 18.61 -11.35 17.67
CA ASP A 244 18.83 -9.90 17.73
C ASP A 244 17.59 -9.13 17.26
N ALA A 245 17.15 -8.18 18.10
CA ALA A 245 15.91 -7.45 17.87
C ALA A 245 16.03 -6.43 16.71
N ALA A 246 17.22 -5.86 16.46
CA ALA A 246 17.38 -4.92 15.34
C ALA A 246 17.34 -5.67 14.01
N ARG A 247 18.07 -6.79 13.90
CA ARG A 247 18.02 -7.67 12.73
C ARG A 247 16.60 -8.19 12.48
N ALA A 248 15.91 -8.62 13.53
CA ALA A 248 14.53 -9.08 13.43
C ALA A 248 13.59 -7.98 12.91
N ALA A 249 13.78 -6.71 13.31
CA ALA A 249 13.00 -5.59 12.80
C ALA A 249 13.22 -5.37 11.31
N PHE A 250 14.47 -5.36 10.82
CA PHE A 250 14.76 -5.26 9.39
C PHE A 250 14.14 -6.42 8.59
N LEU A 251 14.22 -7.66 9.10
CA LEU A 251 13.61 -8.82 8.45
C LEU A 251 12.08 -8.77 8.44
N ALA A 252 11.45 -8.28 9.50
CA ALA A 252 9.99 -8.20 9.59
C ALA A 252 9.43 -7.15 8.62
N TRP A 253 9.90 -5.91 8.72
CA TRP A 253 9.46 -4.81 7.86
C TRP A 253 9.92 -5.00 6.40
N GLY A 254 11.17 -5.45 6.20
CA GLY A 254 11.74 -5.71 4.89
C GLY A 254 11.10 -6.90 4.19
N GLY A 255 10.87 -8.01 4.89
CA GLY A 255 10.18 -9.18 4.34
C GLY A 255 8.75 -8.85 3.94
N ALA A 256 8.02 -8.11 4.77
CA ALA A 256 6.69 -7.61 4.45
C ALA A 256 6.69 -6.68 3.22
N LEU A 257 7.64 -5.73 3.14
CA LEU A 257 7.80 -4.84 1.99
C LEU A 257 8.08 -5.63 0.70
N VAL A 258 9.10 -6.48 0.70
CA VAL A 258 9.56 -7.20 -0.49
C VAL A 258 8.48 -8.15 -0.98
N MET A 259 7.84 -8.92 -0.10
CA MET A 259 6.78 -9.84 -0.50
C MET A 259 5.58 -9.09 -1.09
N THR A 260 5.11 -8.04 -0.43
CA THR A 260 3.96 -7.26 -0.90
C THR A 260 4.27 -6.56 -2.23
N ALA A 261 5.44 -5.92 -2.34
CA ALA A 261 5.87 -5.24 -3.57
C ALA A 261 6.07 -6.23 -4.72
N ALA A 262 6.62 -7.42 -4.47
CA ALA A 262 6.78 -8.46 -5.48
C ALA A 262 5.41 -8.93 -6.00
N VAL A 263 4.48 -9.29 -5.11
CA VAL A 263 3.15 -9.71 -5.53
C VAL A 263 2.44 -8.61 -6.32
N PHE A 264 2.45 -7.37 -5.84
CA PHE A 264 1.87 -6.23 -6.57
C PHE A 264 2.52 -5.99 -7.94
N SER A 265 3.82 -6.24 -8.04
CA SER A 265 4.56 -6.11 -9.30
C SER A 265 4.18 -7.17 -10.33
N PHE A 266 3.93 -8.41 -9.90
CA PHE A 266 3.74 -9.55 -10.80
C PHE A 266 2.28 -10.01 -10.95
N MET A 267 1.36 -9.56 -10.09
CA MET A 267 -0.05 -9.94 -10.19
C MET A 267 -0.68 -9.42 -11.49
N ALA A 268 -1.33 -10.29 -12.25
CA ALA A 268 -1.79 -9.99 -13.62
C ALA A 268 -3.25 -9.49 -13.72
N GLY A 269 -4.04 -9.63 -12.65
CA GLY A 269 -5.42 -9.13 -12.58
C GLY A 269 -5.53 -7.66 -12.19
N ILE A 270 -6.73 -7.24 -11.75
CA ILE A 270 -7.03 -5.87 -11.34
C ILE A 270 -5.98 -5.36 -10.36
N PHE A 271 -5.28 -4.30 -10.78
CA PHE A 271 -4.34 -3.56 -9.97
C PHE A 271 -4.73 -2.09 -9.95
N HIS A 272 -5.09 -1.57 -8.77
CA HIS A 272 -5.29 -0.13 -8.59
C HIS A 272 -4.05 0.48 -7.94
N GLN A 273 -3.66 1.64 -8.44
CA GLN A 273 -2.50 2.39 -7.96
C GLN A 273 -2.54 2.63 -6.44
N TYR A 274 -3.73 2.87 -5.87
CA TYR A 274 -3.92 3.12 -4.45
C TYR A 274 -3.66 1.90 -3.54
N TYR A 275 -3.63 0.67 -4.09
CA TYR A 275 -3.27 -0.54 -3.32
C TYR A 275 -1.89 -0.42 -2.68
N THR A 276 -1.00 0.36 -3.30
CA THR A 276 0.37 0.57 -2.84
C THR A 276 0.48 1.26 -1.48
N VAL A 277 -0.60 1.83 -0.93
CA VAL A 277 -0.61 2.32 0.47
C VAL A 277 -0.21 1.24 1.47
N ALA A 278 -0.44 -0.04 1.15
CA ALA A 278 -0.01 -1.17 1.98
C ALA A 278 1.52 -1.19 2.22
N LEU A 279 2.32 -0.61 1.31
CA LEU A 279 3.78 -0.53 1.43
C LEU A 279 4.25 0.64 2.32
N ALA A 280 3.41 1.66 2.53
CA ALA A 280 3.81 2.92 3.15
C ALA A 280 4.37 2.75 4.58
N PRO A 281 3.75 1.97 5.50
CA PRO A 281 4.31 1.75 6.83
C PRO A 281 5.67 1.04 6.80
N TYR A 282 5.89 0.15 5.83
CA TYR A 282 7.11 -0.65 5.73
C TYR A 282 8.27 0.19 5.23
N ILE A 283 8.04 1.01 4.18
CA ILE A 283 9.01 1.99 3.68
C ILE A 283 9.39 2.95 4.81
N ALA A 284 8.39 3.50 5.51
CA ALA A 284 8.62 4.42 6.61
C ALA A 284 9.45 3.82 7.75
N ALA A 285 9.17 2.58 8.16
CA ALA A 285 9.95 1.88 9.15
C ALA A 285 11.41 1.67 8.69
N LEU A 286 11.62 1.19 7.46
CA LEU A 286 12.97 0.89 6.95
C LEU A 286 13.82 2.13 6.75
N VAL A 287 13.22 3.22 6.24
CA VAL A 287 13.91 4.51 6.11
C VAL A 287 14.34 5.02 7.47
N ALA A 288 13.42 5.02 8.45
CA ALA A 288 13.72 5.47 9.80
C ALA A 288 14.83 4.64 10.46
N MET A 289 14.65 3.32 10.53
CA MET A 289 15.61 2.42 11.19
C MET A 289 16.99 2.47 10.52
N GLY A 290 17.03 2.42 9.18
CA GLY A 290 18.28 2.39 8.44
C GLY A 290 19.07 3.69 8.54
N VAL A 291 18.41 4.85 8.39
CA VAL A 291 19.09 6.15 8.51
C VAL A 291 19.64 6.33 9.92
N THR A 292 18.87 6.02 10.97
CA THR A 292 19.35 6.22 12.35
C THR A 292 20.53 5.34 12.69
N VAL A 293 20.48 4.07 12.30
CA VAL A 293 21.55 3.11 12.60
C VAL A 293 22.83 3.43 11.82
N LEU A 294 22.74 3.77 10.53
CA LEU A 294 23.92 4.17 9.77
C LEU A 294 24.49 5.50 10.25
N TRP A 295 23.63 6.40 10.74
CA TRP A 295 24.07 7.65 11.34
C TRP A 295 24.81 7.42 12.65
N GLU A 296 24.39 6.49 13.50
CA GLU A 296 25.13 6.08 14.70
C GLU A 296 26.53 5.58 14.33
N GLU A 297 26.64 4.78 13.27
CA GLU A 297 27.90 4.19 12.78
C GLU A 297 28.74 5.12 11.86
N ARG A 298 28.37 6.40 11.74
CA ARG A 298 28.97 7.37 10.79
C ARG A 298 30.48 7.61 10.97
N GLY A 299 31.10 7.12 12.04
CA GLY A 299 32.55 7.16 12.23
C GLY A 299 33.30 6.41 11.11
N ALA A 300 32.75 5.28 10.65
CA ALA A 300 33.29 4.55 9.51
C ALA A 300 33.01 5.26 8.18
N TRP A 301 33.79 4.96 7.13
CA TRP A 301 33.58 5.56 5.82
C TRP A 301 32.35 4.97 5.09
N TRP A 302 32.10 3.67 5.26
CA TRP A 302 31.06 2.96 4.50
C TRP A 302 29.63 3.36 4.91
N PRO A 303 29.25 3.62 6.19
CA PRO A 303 27.89 4.06 6.52
C PRO A 303 27.61 5.45 5.96
N ARG A 304 28.61 6.33 5.99
CA ARG A 304 28.54 7.65 5.33
C ARG A 304 28.36 7.52 3.82
N ALA A 305 29.11 6.62 3.18
CA ALA A 305 28.97 6.35 1.76
C ALA A 305 27.57 5.80 1.41
N VAL A 306 27.02 4.90 2.23
CA VAL A 306 25.67 4.38 2.05
C VAL A 306 24.61 5.47 2.26
N LEU A 307 24.73 6.30 3.29
CA LEU A 307 23.83 7.43 3.51
C LEU A 307 23.88 8.42 2.35
N ALA A 308 25.08 8.79 1.89
CA ALA A 308 25.28 9.65 0.73
C ALA A 308 24.67 9.04 -0.55
N GLY A 309 24.94 7.75 -0.81
CA GLY A 309 24.37 7.03 -1.94
C GLY A 309 22.84 6.91 -1.86
N THR A 310 22.28 6.76 -0.66
CA THR A 310 20.83 6.72 -0.43
C THR A 310 20.19 8.06 -0.77
N VAL A 311 20.78 9.17 -0.31
CA VAL A 311 20.31 10.54 -0.63
C VAL A 311 20.42 10.81 -2.12
N LEU A 312 21.54 10.45 -2.75
CA LEU A 312 21.76 10.63 -4.18
C LEU A 312 20.74 9.84 -5.01
N ALA A 313 20.54 8.55 -4.69
CA ALA A 313 19.56 7.70 -5.36
C ALA A 313 18.13 8.25 -5.19
N THR A 314 17.79 8.73 -3.99
CA THR A 314 16.49 9.35 -3.71
C THR A 314 16.29 10.63 -4.50
N ALA A 315 17.29 11.51 -4.56
CA ALA A 315 17.23 12.77 -5.28
C ALA A 315 17.14 12.56 -6.81
N LEU A 316 17.93 11.64 -7.36
CA LEU A 316 17.85 11.25 -8.77
C LEU A 316 16.47 10.67 -9.09
N TRP A 317 15.96 9.80 -8.23
CA TRP A 317 14.65 9.21 -8.42
C TRP A 317 13.51 10.25 -8.31
N ALA A 318 13.58 11.13 -7.32
CA ALA A 318 12.64 12.23 -7.17
C ALA A 318 12.68 13.19 -8.37
N TYR A 319 13.87 13.46 -8.95
CA TYR A 319 13.99 14.22 -10.19
C TYR A 319 13.25 13.55 -11.35
N VAL A 320 13.35 12.23 -11.49
CA VAL A 320 12.61 11.45 -12.50
C VAL A 320 11.11 11.52 -12.25
N LEU A 321 10.66 11.30 -11.01
CA LEU A 321 9.23 11.34 -10.66
C LEU A 321 8.62 12.72 -10.91
N LEU A 322 9.29 13.79 -10.48
CA LEU A 322 8.87 15.17 -10.73
C LEU A 322 8.90 15.52 -12.22
N GLY A 323 9.84 14.94 -12.99
CA GLY A 323 9.90 15.09 -14.44
C GLY A 323 8.69 14.52 -15.20
N ARG A 324 7.85 13.70 -14.54
CA ARG A 324 6.60 13.17 -15.14
C ARG A 324 5.45 14.17 -15.09
N THR A 325 5.59 15.23 -14.29
CA THR A 325 4.62 16.33 -14.17
C THR A 325 5.35 17.66 -14.35
N PRO A 326 5.94 17.91 -15.53
CA PRO A 326 6.90 18.99 -15.74
C PRO A 326 6.33 20.39 -15.48
N ASP A 327 5.01 20.57 -15.61
CA ASP A 327 4.33 21.84 -15.35
C ASP A 327 4.04 22.09 -13.85
N TYR A 328 4.08 21.04 -13.02
CA TYR A 328 3.84 21.15 -11.58
C TYR A 328 5.15 21.45 -10.84
N LEU A 329 5.30 22.70 -10.38
CA LEU A 329 6.51 23.19 -9.70
C LEU A 329 7.79 22.84 -10.49
N PRO A 330 7.96 23.35 -11.73
CA PRO A 330 9.03 22.94 -12.66
C PRO A 330 10.45 23.07 -12.09
N TRP A 331 10.66 24.01 -11.16
CA TRP A 331 11.94 24.26 -10.49
C TRP A 331 12.29 23.18 -9.45
N LEU A 332 11.29 22.49 -8.88
CA LEU A 332 11.45 21.59 -7.74
C LEU A 332 12.36 20.41 -8.06
N ARG A 333 12.22 19.83 -9.26
CA ARG A 333 13.07 18.70 -9.68
C ARG A 333 14.56 19.08 -9.66
N TRP A 334 14.89 20.29 -10.11
CA TRP A 334 16.26 20.78 -10.15
C TRP A 334 16.77 21.13 -8.76
N ALA A 335 15.94 21.76 -7.93
CA ALA A 335 16.29 22.04 -6.54
C ALA A 335 16.57 20.76 -5.73
N VAL A 336 15.73 19.73 -5.90
CA VAL A 336 15.93 18.41 -5.28
C VAL A 336 17.20 17.75 -5.79
N LEU A 337 17.47 17.78 -7.10
CA LEU A 337 18.68 17.19 -7.68
C LEU A 337 19.95 17.85 -7.14
N VAL A 338 20.04 19.18 -7.24
CA VAL A 338 21.21 19.95 -6.80
C VAL A 338 21.40 19.83 -5.29
N GLY A 339 20.33 20.00 -4.51
CA GLY A 339 20.35 19.87 -3.06
C GLY A 339 20.73 18.45 -2.61
N GLY A 340 20.24 17.43 -3.31
CA GLY A 340 20.56 16.04 -3.06
C GLY A 340 22.02 15.69 -3.35
N ILE A 341 22.57 16.18 -4.47
CA ILE A 341 24.00 16.02 -4.79
C ILE A 341 24.86 16.72 -3.72
N ALA A 342 24.55 17.97 -3.39
CA ALA A 342 25.28 18.72 -2.37
C ALA A 342 25.19 18.05 -0.99
N GLY A 343 24.00 17.60 -0.59
CA GLY A 343 23.79 16.85 0.64
C GLY A 343 24.58 15.53 0.68
N ALA A 344 24.55 14.75 -0.39
CA ALA A 344 25.30 13.51 -0.51
C ALA A 344 26.82 13.74 -0.40
N LEU A 345 27.36 14.74 -1.10
CA LEU A 345 28.78 15.11 -0.99
C LEU A 345 29.13 15.56 0.43
N GLY A 346 28.26 16.35 1.07
CA GLY A 346 28.40 16.77 2.46
C GLY A 346 28.47 15.59 3.43
N LEU A 347 27.62 14.57 3.25
CA LEU A 347 27.59 13.38 4.10
C LEU A 347 28.89 12.56 4.02
N LEU A 348 29.60 12.58 2.89
CA LEU A 348 30.90 11.91 2.78
C LEU A 348 31.97 12.57 3.67
N VAL A 349 31.89 13.89 3.87
CA VAL A 349 32.91 14.68 4.58
C VAL A 349 32.52 15.06 6.01
N VAL A 350 31.25 14.88 6.41
CA VAL A 350 30.69 15.29 7.72
C VAL A 350 31.42 14.72 8.94
N GLY A 351 32.12 13.59 8.78
CA GLY A 351 32.93 12.95 9.84
C GLY A 351 34.40 13.38 9.88
N ARG A 352 34.85 14.24 8.96
CA ARG A 352 36.27 14.66 8.84
C ARG A 352 36.45 16.17 8.99
N VAL A 353 35.45 16.95 8.62
CA VAL A 353 35.55 18.41 8.54
C VAL A 353 34.19 18.99 8.95
N GLY A 354 34.10 19.66 10.11
CA GLY A 354 32.89 20.40 10.47
C GLY A 354 32.59 20.54 11.96
N GLY A 355 32.15 21.73 12.36
CA GLY A 355 31.44 21.97 13.62
C GLY A 355 29.96 21.59 13.53
N ARG A 356 29.25 21.58 14.67
CA ARG A 356 27.83 21.19 14.78
C ARG A 356 26.91 21.85 13.76
N GLY A 357 27.16 23.11 13.39
CA GLY A 357 26.37 23.84 12.39
C GLY A 357 26.43 23.23 10.99
N LEU A 358 27.61 22.82 10.52
CA LEU A 358 27.77 22.20 9.20
C LEU A 358 27.05 20.84 9.14
N VAL A 359 27.17 20.05 10.21
CA VAL A 359 26.48 18.75 10.31
C VAL A 359 24.97 18.94 10.18
N LEU A 360 24.40 19.91 10.91
CA LEU A 360 22.97 20.22 10.85
C LEU A 360 22.55 20.71 9.47
N ALA A 361 23.36 21.55 8.81
CA ALA A 361 23.08 22.03 7.46
C ALA A 361 23.08 20.89 6.42
N VAL A 362 24.08 19.99 6.46
CA VAL A 362 24.18 18.84 5.56
C VAL A 362 23.02 17.87 5.75
N VAL A 363 22.69 17.54 7.00
CA VAL A 363 21.56 16.65 7.32
C VAL A 363 20.25 17.31 6.92
N GLY A 364 20.04 18.58 7.26
CA GLY A 364 18.85 19.34 6.91
C GLY A 364 18.64 19.40 5.40
N LEU A 365 19.70 19.69 4.63
CA LEU A 365 19.65 19.71 3.17
C LEU A 365 19.34 18.32 2.58
N SER A 366 19.96 17.27 3.11
CA SER A 366 19.73 15.89 2.67
C SER A 366 18.27 15.45 2.92
N CYS A 367 17.72 15.78 4.10
CA CYS A 367 16.33 15.55 4.44
C CYS A 367 15.38 16.36 3.54
N ALA A 368 15.65 17.65 3.36
CA ALA A 368 14.84 18.52 2.51
C ALA A 368 14.80 18.01 1.06
N ALA A 369 15.95 17.69 0.47
CA ALA A 369 16.01 17.13 -0.89
C ALA A 369 15.26 15.80 -1.01
N SER A 370 15.39 14.91 -0.02
CA SER A 370 14.74 13.59 -0.04
C SER A 370 13.21 13.66 0.15
N LEU A 371 12.71 14.66 0.86
CA LEU A 371 11.29 14.76 1.23
C LEU A 371 10.50 15.81 0.44
N ALA A 372 11.15 16.76 -0.25
CA ALA A 372 10.45 17.84 -0.92
C ALA A 372 9.49 17.35 -2.03
N GLY A 373 9.92 16.37 -2.84
CA GLY A 373 9.08 15.74 -3.87
C GLY A 373 7.80 15.08 -3.32
N PRO A 374 7.90 14.07 -2.42
CA PRO A 374 6.71 13.44 -1.83
C PRO A 374 5.87 14.41 -1.01
N THR A 375 6.47 15.42 -0.38
CA THR A 375 5.74 16.51 0.28
C THR A 375 4.89 17.30 -0.72
N ALA A 376 5.47 17.72 -1.84
CA ALA A 376 4.75 18.47 -2.87
C ALA A 376 3.57 17.68 -3.46
N TYR A 377 3.73 16.38 -3.69
CA TYR A 377 2.65 15.50 -4.14
C TYR A 377 1.58 15.31 -3.06
N THR A 378 2.00 15.15 -1.81
CA THR A 378 1.09 15.04 -0.66
C THR A 378 0.26 16.32 -0.50
N VAL A 379 0.87 17.50 -0.57
CA VAL A 379 0.16 18.79 -0.50
C VAL A 379 -0.82 18.93 -1.66
N SER A 380 -0.42 18.58 -2.89
CA SER A 380 -1.34 18.57 -4.05
C SER A 380 -2.56 17.68 -3.81
N THR A 381 -2.32 16.48 -3.26
CA THR A 381 -3.36 15.50 -2.94
C THR A 381 -4.34 16.05 -1.90
N LEU A 382 -3.82 16.69 -0.85
CA LEU A 382 -4.64 17.29 0.21
C LEU A 382 -5.50 18.45 -0.27
N ASN A 383 -5.03 19.16 -1.30
CA ASN A 383 -5.72 20.29 -1.93
C ASN A 383 -6.70 19.87 -3.05
N SER A 384 -6.83 18.57 -3.33
CA SER A 384 -7.67 18.04 -4.39
C SER A 384 -8.82 17.19 -3.84
N GLY A 385 -10.03 17.41 -4.34
CA GLY A 385 -11.18 16.54 -4.06
C GLY A 385 -11.12 15.26 -4.90
N HIS A 386 -11.43 14.12 -4.29
CA HIS A 386 -11.39 12.81 -4.97
C HIS A 386 -12.77 12.16 -4.91
N GLN A 387 -13.22 11.63 -6.06
CA GLN A 387 -14.50 10.93 -6.22
C GLN A 387 -14.33 9.74 -7.18
N GLY A 388 -15.30 8.83 -7.20
CA GLY A 388 -15.26 7.62 -8.03
C GLY A 388 -14.50 6.45 -7.37
N SER A 389 -14.34 5.36 -8.10
CA SER A 389 -13.71 4.12 -7.60
C SER A 389 -12.20 4.05 -7.81
N ILE A 390 -11.66 4.84 -8.76
CA ILE A 390 -10.25 4.88 -9.11
C ILE A 390 -9.70 6.26 -8.79
N VAL A 391 -8.90 6.33 -7.72
CA VAL A 391 -8.32 7.57 -7.22
C VAL A 391 -6.80 7.46 -7.17
N THR A 392 -6.11 8.58 -7.41
CA THR A 392 -4.66 8.67 -7.52
C THR A 392 -4.17 9.90 -6.77
N ALA A 393 -2.99 9.83 -6.16
CA ALA A 393 -2.38 10.93 -5.42
C ALA A 393 -1.44 11.75 -6.31
N GLY A 394 -1.23 13.00 -5.95
CA GLY A 394 -0.34 13.94 -6.64
C GLY A 394 -1.08 14.96 -7.51
N PRO A 395 -0.35 15.83 -8.22
CA PRO A 395 -0.91 16.71 -9.23
C PRO A 395 -1.49 15.88 -10.38
N SER A 396 -2.61 16.34 -10.94
CA SER A 396 -3.15 15.77 -12.18
C SER A 396 -2.14 16.02 -13.30
N ALA A 397 -1.48 14.98 -13.80
CA ALA A 397 -0.91 15.04 -15.13
C ALA A 397 -2.10 15.17 -16.10
N GLY A 398 -2.14 16.21 -16.93
CA GLY A 398 -3.14 16.30 -17.98
C GLY A 398 -3.05 15.05 -18.86
N GLY A 399 -4.11 14.23 -18.86
CA GLY A 399 -4.17 12.96 -19.60
C GLY A 399 -3.74 11.75 -18.79
N PHE A 400 -4.28 10.58 -19.13
CA PHE A 400 -4.06 9.28 -18.47
C PHE A 400 -4.88 9.03 -17.19
N GLY A 401 -6.18 9.33 -17.25
CA GLY A 401 -7.13 8.37 -16.68
C GLY A 401 -7.16 7.14 -17.60
N MET A 402 -7.12 5.93 -17.03
CA MET A 402 -7.58 4.72 -17.72
C MET A 402 -8.88 5.05 -18.45
N GLY A 403 -8.94 4.75 -19.75
CA GLY A 403 -10.05 5.11 -20.62
C GLY A 403 -11.39 4.81 -19.97
N GLY A 404 -12.06 5.85 -19.47
CA GLY A 404 -13.48 5.82 -19.25
C GLY A 404 -14.11 5.70 -20.62
N GLY A 405 -14.63 4.51 -20.93
CA GLY A 405 -15.43 4.30 -22.13
C GLY A 405 -16.50 5.41 -22.22
N PRO A 406 -16.69 6.06 -23.38
CA PRO A 406 -17.72 7.07 -23.51
C PRO A 406 -19.07 6.44 -23.16
N GLY A 407 -19.76 7.06 -22.21
CA GLY A 407 -21.18 6.80 -22.00
C GLY A 407 -21.89 6.92 -23.34
N GLY A 408 -22.55 5.84 -23.76
CA GLY A 408 -23.36 5.80 -24.98
C GLY A 408 -24.62 6.65 -24.83
N GLY A 409 -24.45 7.97 -24.86
CA GLY A 409 -25.50 8.94 -25.14
C GLY A 409 -25.27 9.47 -26.55
N GLY A 410 -26.07 9.01 -27.51
CA GLY A 410 -25.94 9.42 -28.91
C GLY A 410 -27.12 8.93 -29.72
N GLY A 411 -28.21 9.70 -29.71
CA GLY A 411 -29.30 9.54 -30.65
C GLY A 411 -28.80 9.64 -32.09
N ARG A 412 -29.35 8.80 -32.96
CA ARG A 412 -29.15 8.87 -34.42
C ARG A 412 -30.27 9.71 -35.03
N PRO A 413 -29.97 10.81 -35.74
CA PRO A 413 -30.86 11.37 -36.75
C PRO A 413 -30.49 10.87 -38.15
N GLY A 414 -31.48 10.32 -38.85
CA GLY A 414 -31.78 10.53 -40.28
C GLY A 414 -30.76 10.21 -41.39
N GLY A 415 -31.02 9.09 -42.10
CA GLY A 415 -31.12 8.93 -43.58
C GLY A 415 -29.86 8.98 -44.48
N PRO A 416 -29.96 8.68 -45.80
CA PRO A 416 -31.03 8.01 -46.57
C PRO A 416 -30.55 6.91 -47.58
N GLY A 417 -31.48 6.09 -48.08
CA GLY A 417 -31.45 5.59 -49.48
C GLY A 417 -31.07 4.13 -49.77
N GLY A 418 -31.94 3.46 -50.54
CA GLY A 418 -31.75 2.15 -51.21
C GLY A 418 -32.56 1.04 -50.53
N GLY A 419 -33.57 0.38 -51.12
CA GLY A 419 -33.93 0.17 -52.51
C GLY A 419 -34.25 -1.33 -52.69
N ASP A 420 -35.54 -1.65 -52.74
CA ASP A 420 -36.22 -2.88 -53.22
C ASP A 420 -35.92 -4.28 -52.66
N GLY A 421 -37.01 -5.02 -52.35
CA GLY A 421 -36.97 -6.46 -52.11
C GLY A 421 -38.16 -7.11 -51.39
N GLY A 422 -39.37 -7.03 -51.96
CA GLY A 422 -40.35 -8.14 -52.03
C GLY A 422 -40.89 -8.89 -50.78
N GLN A 423 -42.17 -8.64 -50.48
CA GLN A 423 -43.26 -9.60 -50.21
C GLN A 423 -43.38 -10.45 -48.92
N ARG A 424 -44.56 -10.23 -48.30
CA ARG A 424 -45.52 -11.16 -47.64
C ARG A 424 -45.37 -11.47 -46.14
N GLY A 425 -46.47 -11.23 -45.42
CA GLY A 425 -46.86 -11.93 -44.20
C GLY A 425 -47.38 -11.02 -43.09
N GLY A 426 -48.67 -10.70 -43.10
CA GLY A 426 -49.31 -9.94 -42.02
C GLY A 426 -49.76 -10.79 -40.83
N MET A 427 -49.88 -10.19 -39.65
CA MET A 427 -51.05 -10.28 -38.75
C MET A 427 -50.87 -9.41 -37.49
N GLN A 428 -51.81 -8.46 -37.37
CA GLN A 428 -52.59 -8.10 -36.17
C GLN A 428 -51.90 -7.60 -34.88
N GLN A 429 -52.05 -6.29 -34.66
CA GLN A 429 -52.18 -5.65 -33.34
C GLN A 429 -53.60 -5.81 -32.79
N PRO A 430 -53.79 -5.86 -31.44
CA PRO A 430 -55.01 -5.39 -30.79
C PRO A 430 -54.86 -3.95 -30.24
N PRO A 431 -55.94 -3.16 -30.18
CA PRO A 431 -55.92 -1.78 -29.68
C PRO A 431 -56.13 -1.68 -28.16
N GLY A 432 -55.70 -0.55 -27.60
CA GLY A 432 -55.62 -0.28 -26.16
C GLY A 432 -56.92 0.03 -25.42
N GLN A 433 -56.75 0.21 -24.10
CA GLN A 433 -57.59 0.83 -23.06
C GLN A 433 -56.76 0.66 -21.77
N GLY A 434 -56.63 1.56 -20.80
CA GLY A 434 -57.26 2.81 -20.44
C GLY A 434 -56.64 3.25 -19.10
N GLN A 435 -56.91 4.49 -18.71
CA GLN A 435 -56.37 5.21 -17.56
C GLN A 435 -56.63 4.54 -16.18
N GLY A 436 -55.78 4.87 -15.21
CA GLY A 436 -56.02 4.65 -13.78
C GLY A 436 -54.98 5.34 -12.89
N GLN A 437 -55.25 6.61 -12.53
CA GLN A 437 -54.61 7.29 -11.39
C GLN A 437 -55.21 6.75 -10.07
N GLY A 438 -54.39 6.71 -9.02
CA GLY A 438 -54.88 6.44 -7.66
C GLY A 438 -53.77 6.48 -6.60
N GLN A 439 -53.58 7.67 -6.03
CA GLN A 439 -53.09 8.05 -4.69
C GLN A 439 -51.78 7.46 -4.15
#